data_AF-A0A2M7SW42-F1
#
_entry.id   AF-A0A2M7SW42-F1
#
_cell.length_a   1.000
_cell.length_b   1.000
_cell.length_c   1.000
_cell.angle_alpha   90.00
_cell.angle_beta   90.00
_cell.angle_gamma   90.00
#
_symmetry.space_group_name_H-M   'P 1'
#
loop_
_entity.id
_entity.type
_entity.pdbx_description
1 polymer ?
#
loop_
_entity_poly.entity_id
_entity_poly.type
_entity_poly.pdbx_seq_one_letter_code
_entity_poly.pdbx_strand_id
1 'polypeptide(L)' 'MVINLKIMSLKKIKKITKDTVLAEIFKKPGTEKILAKYNLPCLHCPMAKFELDKLTLGQVCRVYNLDLKKIISDLNKKI' A
#
# COMPACT_ATOMS: atom_id res chain seq x y z
N MET A 1 37.20 -2.51 8.90
CA MET A 1 36.40 -3.74 8.71
C MET A 1 35.02 -3.46 9.29
N VAL A 2 33.93 -3.17 8.57
CA VAL A 2 33.57 -3.22 7.15
C VAL A 2 32.55 -2.10 6.86
N ILE A 3 32.87 -1.38 5.79
CA ILE A 3 32.07 -0.56 4.87
C ILE A 3 30.52 -0.68 5.00
N ASN A 4 29.91 0.42 5.44
CA ASN A 4 28.84 1.17 4.78
C ASN A 4 27.76 0.39 4.01
N LEU A 5 26.53 0.44 4.53
CA LEU A 5 25.28 -0.07 3.92
C LEU A 5 24.82 0.78 2.71
N LYS A 6 25.72 1.05 1.75
CA LYS A 6 25.34 1.13 0.32
C LYS A 6 24.98 -0.32 0.02
N ILE A 7 23.72 -0.72 -0.16
CA ILE A 7 22.92 -0.51 -1.36
C ILE A 7 21.43 -0.70 -0.97
N MET A 8 20.71 0.34 -0.54
CA MET A 8 19.24 0.25 -0.51
C MET A 8 18.74 0.40 -1.94
N SER A 9 18.78 -0.72 -2.64
CA SER A 9 18.34 -1.01 -4.00
C SER A 9 17.42 0.06 -4.58
N LEU A 10 17.82 0.66 -5.71
CA LEU A 10 17.00 1.46 -6.61
C LEU A 10 15.78 0.63 -7.05
N LYS A 11 14.78 0.50 -6.19
CA LYS A 11 13.57 -0.26 -6.43
C LYS A 11 12.69 0.64 -7.27
N LYS A 12 12.85 0.52 -8.59
CA LYS A 12 12.00 1.12 -9.63
C LYS A 12 10.58 1.27 -9.08
N ILE A 13 10.12 2.51 -8.94
CA ILE A 13 8.86 2.81 -8.29
C ILE A 13 7.75 2.23 -9.16
N LYS A 14 7.30 1.02 -8.79
CA LYS A 14 6.23 0.35 -9.51
C LYS A 14 4.94 1.11 -9.21
N LYS A 15 4.26 1.53 -10.29
CA LYS A 15 2.95 2.18 -10.22
C LYS A 15 1.99 1.28 -9.46
N ILE A 16 1.25 1.85 -8.51
CA ILE A 16 0.24 1.11 -7.76
C ILE A 16 -0.96 0.86 -8.67
N THR A 17 -1.47 -0.36 -8.64
CA THR A 17 -2.63 -0.81 -9.42
C THR A 17 -3.60 -1.56 -8.50
N LYS A 18 -4.74 -1.98 -9.04
CA LYS A 18 -5.72 -2.79 -8.32
C LYS A 18 -5.15 -4.14 -7.84
N ASP A 19 -4.18 -4.68 -8.58
CA ASP A 19 -3.58 -5.99 -8.32
C ASP A 19 -2.38 -5.89 -7.37
N THR A 20 -2.00 -4.67 -6.95
CA THR A 20 -0.92 -4.45 -5.99
C THR A 20 -1.34 -4.93 -4.61
N VAL A 21 -0.48 -5.75 -4.00
CA VAL A 21 -0.66 -6.28 -2.64
C VAL A 21 -0.51 -5.16 -1.62
N LEU A 22 -1.38 -5.14 -0.60
CA LEU A 22 -1.38 -4.09 0.41
C LEU A 22 -0.03 -3.95 1.12
N ALA A 23 0.65 -5.05 1.44
CA ALA A 23 1.98 -5.01 2.04
C ALA A 23 3.01 -4.23 1.21
N GLU A 24 2.92 -4.26 -0.13
CA GLU A 24 3.79 -3.43 -0.99
C GLU A 24 3.45 -1.94 -0.92
N ILE A 25 2.17 -1.62 -0.73
CA ILE A 25 1.68 -0.25 -0.58
C ILE A 25 2.14 0.32 0.77
N PHE A 26 2.02 -0.46 1.86
CA PHE A 26 2.43 -0.04 3.21
C PHE A 26 3.95 0.10 3.39
N LYS A 27 4.76 -0.60 2.57
CA LYS A 27 6.22 -0.39 2.54
C LYS A 27 6.63 1.00 2.03
N LYS A 28 5.72 1.73 1.37
CA LYS A 28 5.99 3.06 0.84
C LYS A 28 5.63 4.12 1.89
N PRO A 29 6.54 5.03 2.26
CA PRO A 29 6.28 6.01 3.30
C PRO A 29 5.13 6.95 2.91
N GLY A 30 4.21 7.20 3.85
CA GLY A 30 3.13 8.17 3.67
C GLY A 30 1.93 7.71 2.85
N THR A 31 1.90 6.44 2.40
CA THR A 31 0.70 5.80 1.82
C THR A 31 -0.35 5.50 2.89
N GLU A 32 0.07 5.15 4.11
CA GLU A 32 -0.79 4.96 5.29
C GLU A 32 -1.73 6.15 5.52
N LYS A 33 -1.21 7.38 5.42
CA LYS A 33 -1.97 8.62 5.59
C LYS A 33 -2.97 8.84 4.46
N ILE A 34 -2.68 8.36 3.25
CA ILE A 34 -3.63 8.41 2.13
C ILE A 34 -4.74 7.40 2.40
N LEU A 35 -4.39 6.14 2.67
CA LEU A 35 -5.36 5.07 2.92
C LEU A 35 -6.28 5.38 4.13
N ALA A 36 -5.75 6.06 5.16
CA ALA A 36 -6.53 6.52 6.30
C ALA A 36 -7.64 7.51 5.93
N LYS A 37 -7.44 8.36 4.90
CA LYS A 37 -8.48 9.29 4.40
C LYS A 37 -9.68 8.57 3.79
N TYR A 38 -9.47 7.34 3.32
CA TYR A 38 -10.49 6.52 2.67
C TYR A 38 -11.19 5.56 3.65
N ASN A 39 -11.00 5.76 4.97
CA ASN A 39 -11.59 4.92 6.02
C ASN A 39 -11.35 3.42 5.80
N LEU A 40 -10.15 3.04 5.33
CA LEU A 40 -9.79 1.64 5.12
C LEU A 40 -9.85 0.89 6.47
N PRO A 41 -10.84 0.01 6.72
CA PRO A 41 -11.01 -0.59 8.05
C PRO A 41 -9.90 -1.59 8.38
N CYS A 42 -9.18 -2.09 7.36
CA CYS A 42 -8.00 -2.94 7.51
C CYS A 42 -6.80 -2.25 8.18
N LEU A 43 -6.82 -0.91 8.36
CA LEU A 43 -5.81 -0.20 9.15
C LEU A 43 -5.95 -0.45 10.66
N HIS A 44 -7.17 -0.73 11.11
CA HIS A 44 -7.51 -0.85 12.53
C HIS A 44 -7.92 -2.27 12.93
N CYS A 45 -8.17 -3.16 11.96
CA CYS A 45 -8.47 -4.56 12.23
C CYS A 45 -7.19 -5.35 12.55
N PRO A 46 -7.05 -5.92 13.76
CA PRO A 46 -5.87 -6.72 14.12
C PRO A 46 -5.70 -7.94 13.22
N MET A 47 -6.80 -8.51 12.72
CA MET A 47 -6.79 -9.65 11.79
C MET A 47 -6.29 -9.26 10.38
N ALA A 48 -6.68 -8.07 9.90
CA ALA A 48 -6.30 -7.61 8.56
C ALA A 48 -4.78 -7.45 8.38
N LYS A 49 -4.04 -7.19 9.48
CA LYS A 49 -2.57 -7.14 9.46
C LYS A 49 -1.94 -8.47 9.01
N PHE A 50 -2.53 -9.60 9.39
CA PHE A 50 -2.05 -10.93 8.99
C PHE A 50 -2.33 -11.25 7.52
N GLU A 51 -3.24 -10.52 6.89
CA GLU A 51 -3.68 -10.74 5.51
C GLU A 51 -3.08 -9.73 4.53
N LEU A 52 -2.30 -8.74 4.99
CA LEU A 52 -1.72 -7.68 4.16
C LEU A 52 -0.86 -8.20 3.00
N ASP A 53 -0.19 -9.33 3.19
CA ASP A 53 0.62 -9.99 2.15
C ASP A 53 -0.21 -10.78 1.14
N LYS A 54 -1.51 -10.98 1.39
CA LYS A 54 -2.43 -11.77 0.56
C LYS A 54 -3.51 -10.94 -0.12
N LEU A 55 -3.89 -9.81 0.48
CA LEU A 55 -4.94 -8.93 -0.02
C LEU A 55 -4.39 -7.90 -0.99
N THR A 56 -5.03 -7.80 -2.15
CA THR A 56 -4.79 -6.71 -3.11
C THR A 56 -5.65 -5.50 -2.79
N LEU A 57 -5.20 -4.32 -3.24
CA LEU A 57 -5.97 -3.08 -3.10
C LEU A 57 -7.38 -3.21 -3.71
N GLY A 58 -7.49 -3.85 -4.88
CA GLY A 58 -8.76 -4.05 -5.57
C GLY A 58 -9.74 -4.92 -4.79
N GLN A 59 -9.25 -5.97 -4.11
CA GLN A 59 -10.09 -6.83 -3.26
C GLN A 59 -10.65 -6.05 -2.07
N VAL A 60 -9.80 -5.30 -1.36
CA VAL A 60 -10.23 -4.49 -0.21
C VAL A 60 -11.20 -3.39 -0.63
N CYS A 61 -10.91 -2.68 -1.73
CA CYS A 61 -11.84 -1.69 -2.25
C CYS A 61 -13.18 -2.30 -2.66
N ARG A 62 -13.21 -3.52 -3.19
CA ARG A 62 -14.46 -4.21 -3.53
C ARG A 62 -15.26 -4.60 -2.29
N VAL A 63 -14.63 -5.19 -1.28
CA VAL A 63 -15.30 -5.66 -0.05
C VAL A 63 -15.90 -4.49 0.73
N TYR A 64 -15.16 -3.39 0.84
CA TYR A 64 -15.60 -2.21 1.60
C TYR A 64 -16.25 -1.13 0.73
N ASN A 65 -16.56 -1.44 -0.53
CA ASN A 65 -17.20 -0.54 -1.49
C ASN A 65 -16.53 0.85 -1.60
N LEU A 66 -15.20 0.85 -1.74
CA LEU A 66 -14.37 2.04 -1.81
C LEU A 66 -14.03 2.42 -3.25
N ASP A 67 -13.80 3.71 -3.48
CA ASP A 67 -13.41 4.22 -4.80
C ASP A 67 -11.94 3.88 -5.11
N LEU A 68 -11.76 2.70 -5.69
CA LEU A 68 -10.47 2.18 -6.14
C LEU A 68 -9.75 3.13 -7.11
N LYS A 69 -10.48 3.79 -8.03
CA LYS A 69 -9.86 4.68 -9.02
C LYS A 69 -9.26 5.90 -8.34
N LYS A 70 -10.00 6.50 -7.42
CA LYS A 70 -9.55 7.68 -6.66
C LYS A 70 -8.38 7.34 -5.74
N ILE A 71 -8.43 6.20 -5.06
CA ILE A 71 -7.34 5.72 -4.20
C ILE A 71 -6.06 5.47 -5.01
N ILE A 72 -6.15 4.76 -6.14
CA ILE A 72 -5.01 4.52 -7.03
C ILE A 72 -4.41 5.85 -7.53
N SER A 73 -5.26 6.81 -7.91
CA SER A 73 -4.80 8.13 -8.36
C SER A 73 -4.01 8.85 -7.26
N ASP A 74 -4.56 8.92 -6.04
CA ASP A 74 -3.92 9.61 -4.93
C ASP A 74 -2.66 8.92 -4.43
N LEU A 75 -2.64 7.59 -4.40
CA LEU A 75 -1.44 6.81 -4.09
C LEU A 75 -0.34 7.07 -5.13
N ASN A 76 -0.68 7.06 -6.42
CA ASN A 76 0.29 7.28 -7.50
C ASN A 76 0.82 8.71 -7.61
N LYS A 77 0.13 9.72 -7.04
CA LYS A 77 0.65 11.10 -6.97
C LYS A 77 1.83 11.25 -6.01
N LYS A 78 2.08 10.26 -5.15
CA LYS A 78 3.04 10.35 -4.05
C LYS A 78 4.26 9.42 -4.21
N ILE A 79 4.35 8.73 -5.33
CA ILE A 79 5.41 7.79 -5.71
C ILE A 79 6.04 8.28 -7.00
#